data_AF-A0A956KZ36-F1
#
_entry.id   AF-A0A956KZ36-F1
#
_cell.length_a   1.000
_cell.length_b   1.000
_cell.length_c   1.000
_cell.angle_alpha   90.00
_cell.angle_beta   90.00
_cell.angle_gamma   90.00
#
_symmetry.space_group_name_H-M   'P 1'
#
loop_
_entity.id
_entity.type
_entity.pdbx_description
1 polymer ?
#
loop_
_entity_poly.entity_id
_entity_poly.type
_entity_poly.pdbx_seq_one_letter_code
_entity_poly.pdbx_strand_id
1 'polypeptide(L)'
;MPSAREIFLAQVRTPDLDAEVDELRRDLTNLKQEALLQVEQLDDDGKQRVMPNLYEQMVHTQVQLAGHVGLGVALALTVLDEHHSGASLSRFDRELREQMNEVGTTLTKRHGSRLATMVAKIEVQRLVWRHSHEFMSWLAFRRGDERYPAADRLERLDAFGVQPRLLEARSVVMAMLGVRLSAAIEGADRFMLGNRWRLSESPEHALERYVWPILSYLPAPTVRIERARWEYDTKAEGGLEGDELEAERAKMAGLLEAQLADALDELPEAALAGSF
;
A
#
# COMPACT_ATOMS: atom_id res chain seq x y z
N MET A 1 -17.25 -20.62 -13.57
CA MET A 1 -17.23 -19.37 -12.79
C MET A 1 -16.11 -18.51 -13.34
N PRO A 2 -16.28 -17.17 -13.41
CA PRO A 2 -15.20 -16.28 -13.80
C PRO A 2 -14.02 -16.41 -12.82
N SER A 3 -12.81 -16.35 -13.35
CA SER A 3 -11.56 -16.33 -12.59
C SER A 3 -11.39 -15.02 -11.81
N ALA A 4 -10.53 -15.00 -10.79
CA ALA A 4 -10.22 -13.79 -10.03
C ALA A 4 -9.70 -12.65 -10.93
N ARG A 5 -8.91 -12.98 -11.95
CA ARG A 5 -8.44 -12.03 -12.98
C ARG A 5 -9.61 -11.44 -13.78
N GLU A 6 -10.55 -12.27 -14.23
CA GLU A 6 -11.72 -11.81 -14.97
C GLU A 6 -12.62 -10.91 -14.12
N ILE A 7 -12.86 -11.28 -12.85
CA ILE A 7 -13.63 -10.46 -11.90
C ILE A 7 -12.93 -9.11 -11.69
N PHE A 8 -11.62 -9.10 -11.42
CA PHE A 8 -10.84 -7.87 -11.26
C PHE A 8 -10.95 -6.97 -12.48
N LEU A 9 -10.65 -7.49 -13.68
CA LEU A 9 -10.69 -6.70 -14.91
C LEU A 9 -12.10 -6.19 -15.24
N ALA A 10 -13.14 -6.97 -14.92
CA ALA A 10 -14.51 -6.54 -15.10
C ALA A 10 -14.85 -5.34 -14.19
N GLN A 11 -14.50 -5.41 -12.91
CA GLN A 11 -14.70 -4.33 -11.93
C GLN A 11 -13.89 -3.07 -12.24
N VAL A 12 -12.71 -3.21 -12.87
CA VAL A 12 -11.89 -2.06 -13.28
C VAL A 12 -12.44 -1.39 -14.54
N ARG A 13 -12.83 -2.18 -15.55
CA ARG A 13 -13.26 -1.66 -16.86
C ARG A 13 -14.71 -1.18 -16.88
N THR A 14 -15.54 -1.74 -16.01
CA THR A 14 -16.95 -1.41 -15.89
C THR A 14 -17.27 -1.30 -14.41
N PRO A 15 -16.90 -0.17 -13.76
CA PRO A 15 -17.12 0.01 -12.32
C PRO A 15 -18.60 -0.10 -11.94
N ASP A 16 -19.52 0.31 -12.81
CA ASP A 16 -20.97 0.22 -12.63
C ASP A 16 -21.55 -1.20 -12.82
N LEU A 17 -20.71 -2.19 -13.09
CA LEU A 17 -21.11 -3.61 -13.22
C LEU A 17 -21.74 -4.13 -11.93
N ASP A 18 -21.20 -3.72 -10.79
CA ASP A 18 -21.67 -4.10 -9.46
C ASP A 18 -21.69 -2.84 -8.58
N ALA A 19 -22.89 -2.27 -8.42
CA ALA A 19 -23.08 -1.02 -7.71
C ALA A 19 -22.64 -1.10 -6.24
N GLU A 20 -22.75 -2.27 -5.60
CA GLU A 20 -22.35 -2.47 -4.21
C GLU A 20 -20.82 -2.50 -4.09
N VAL A 21 -20.14 -3.18 -5.02
CA VAL A 21 -18.67 -3.17 -5.08
C VAL A 21 -18.12 -1.77 -5.36
N ASP A 22 -18.71 -1.03 -6.29
CA ASP A 22 -18.30 0.35 -6.60
C ASP A 22 -18.52 1.30 -5.42
N GLU A 23 -19.66 1.18 -4.72
CA GLU A 23 -19.94 1.95 -3.52
C GLU A 23 -18.92 1.66 -2.42
N LEU A 24 -18.64 0.38 -2.11
CA LEU A 24 -17.65 -0.01 -1.11
C LEU A 24 -16.24 0.51 -1.44
N ARG A 25 -15.84 0.52 -2.72
CA ARG A 25 -14.55 1.08 -3.18
C ARG A 25 -14.48 2.58 -2.99
N ARG A 26 -15.55 3.31 -3.36
CA ARG A 26 -15.66 4.76 -3.15
C ARG A 26 -15.64 5.11 -1.68
N ASP A 27 -16.41 4.39 -0.85
CA ASP A 27 -16.45 4.60 0.60
C ASP A 27 -15.09 4.37 1.25
N LEU A 28 -14.40 3.28 0.88
CA LEU A 28 -13.07 3.02 1.41
C LEU A 28 -12.06 4.11 1.02
N THR A 29 -12.15 4.61 -0.21
CA THR A 29 -11.32 5.74 -0.69
C THR A 29 -11.64 7.02 0.08
N ASN A 30 -12.93 7.33 0.25
CA ASN A 30 -13.40 8.50 0.98
C ASN A 30 -12.98 8.46 2.45
N LEU A 31 -13.12 7.32 3.13
CA LEU A 31 -12.66 7.14 4.51
C LEU A 31 -11.15 7.44 4.64
N LYS A 32 -10.33 6.98 3.69
CA LYS A 32 -8.89 7.28 3.69
C LYS A 32 -8.60 8.75 3.44
N GLN A 33 -9.31 9.39 2.53
CA GLN A 33 -9.20 10.83 2.29
C GLN A 33 -9.62 11.64 3.52
N GLU A 34 -10.74 11.28 4.12
CA GLU A 34 -11.26 11.90 5.34
C GLU A 34 -10.26 11.75 6.48
N ALA A 35 -9.70 10.55 6.68
CA ALA A 35 -8.66 10.34 7.67
C ALA A 35 -7.43 11.21 7.39
N LEU A 36 -6.98 11.30 6.14
CA LEU A 36 -5.81 12.13 5.80
C LEU A 36 -6.07 13.63 6.03
N LEU A 37 -7.26 14.12 5.69
CA LEU A 37 -7.62 15.54 5.82
C LEU A 37 -7.94 15.94 7.27
N GLN A 38 -8.69 15.11 7.99
CA GLN A 38 -9.14 15.42 9.35
C GLN A 38 -8.02 15.23 10.36
N VAL A 39 -7.27 14.13 10.27
CA VAL A 39 -6.25 13.77 11.29
C VAL A 39 -5.06 14.73 11.24
N GLU A 40 -4.75 15.33 10.09
CA GLU A 40 -3.73 16.39 9.98
C GLU A 40 -4.09 17.66 10.77
N GLN A 41 -5.39 17.94 10.98
CA GLN A 41 -5.86 19.16 11.65
C GLN A 41 -6.08 19.00 13.15
N LEU A 42 -5.98 17.77 13.67
CA LEU A 42 -6.22 17.46 15.08
C LEU A 42 -4.93 17.52 15.90
N ASP A 43 -5.07 17.80 17.19
CA ASP A 43 -4.02 17.58 18.18
C ASP A 43 -3.86 16.08 18.48
N ASP A 44 -2.79 15.71 19.19
CA ASP A 44 -2.47 14.29 19.39
C ASP A 44 -3.56 13.54 20.19
N ASP A 45 -4.23 14.22 21.11
CA ASP A 45 -5.40 13.69 21.84
C ASP A 45 -6.59 13.45 20.89
N GLY A 46 -6.84 14.37 19.96
CA GLY A 46 -7.87 14.22 18.92
C GLY A 46 -7.57 13.07 17.96
N LYS A 47 -6.32 12.96 17.51
CA LYS A 47 -5.86 11.86 16.64
C LYS A 47 -6.09 10.50 17.28
N GLN A 48 -5.71 10.35 18.56
CA GLN A 48 -5.89 9.11 19.33
C GLN A 48 -7.36 8.69 19.47
N ARG A 49 -8.30 9.64 19.47
CA ARG A 49 -9.73 9.35 19.58
C ARG A 49 -10.37 8.96 18.24
N VAL A 50 -9.93 9.58 17.16
CA VAL A 50 -10.60 9.47 15.85
C VAL A 50 -10.01 8.34 15.01
N MET A 51 -8.68 8.21 14.95
CA MET A 51 -8.01 7.26 14.07
C MET A 51 -8.40 5.80 14.31
N PRO A 52 -8.58 5.31 15.56
CA PRO A 52 -9.00 3.93 15.79
C PRO A 52 -10.33 3.58 15.14
N ASN A 53 -11.32 4.47 15.25
CA ASN A 53 -12.66 4.24 14.70
C ASN A 53 -12.64 4.29 13.18
N LEU A 54 -11.94 5.27 12.58
CA LEU A 54 -11.79 5.36 11.13
C LEU A 54 -11.08 4.13 10.57
N TYR A 55 -10.01 3.66 11.22
CA TYR A 55 -9.29 2.48 10.77
C TYR A 55 -10.12 1.20 10.91
N GLU A 56 -10.89 1.03 11.98
CA GLU A 56 -11.82 -0.10 12.13
C GLU A 56 -12.88 -0.11 11.03
N GLN A 57 -13.44 1.05 10.68
CA GLN A 57 -14.37 1.17 9.56
C GLN A 57 -13.73 0.79 8.22
N MET A 58 -12.51 1.27 7.93
CA MET A 58 -11.79 0.90 6.71
C MET A 58 -11.56 -0.61 6.60
N VAL A 59 -11.15 -1.26 7.69
CA VAL A 59 -10.95 -2.71 7.71
C VAL A 59 -12.30 -3.42 7.51
N HIS A 60 -13.38 -2.93 8.12
CA HIS A 60 -14.71 -3.52 7.93
C HIS A 60 -15.20 -3.41 6.47
N THR A 61 -15.08 -2.23 5.85
CA THR A 61 -15.42 -2.03 4.44
C THR A 61 -14.58 -2.93 3.53
N GLN A 62 -13.28 -3.12 3.83
CA GLN A 62 -12.43 -4.07 3.10
C GLN A 62 -12.91 -5.52 3.25
N VAL A 63 -13.42 -5.91 4.43
CA VAL A 63 -14.00 -7.24 4.66
C VAL A 63 -15.25 -7.43 3.83
N GLN A 64 -16.14 -6.43 3.78
CA GLN A 64 -17.35 -6.47 2.96
C GLN A 64 -16.97 -6.62 1.49
N LEU A 65 -16.08 -5.76 0.98
CA LEU A 65 -15.58 -5.83 -0.40
C LEU A 65 -15.00 -7.23 -0.72
N ALA A 66 -14.17 -7.77 0.17
CA ALA A 66 -13.62 -9.13 0.02
C ALA A 66 -14.70 -10.23 0.04
N GLY A 67 -15.83 -9.99 0.71
CA GLY A 67 -16.98 -10.90 0.68
C GLY A 67 -17.65 -10.96 -0.69
N HIS A 68 -17.72 -9.83 -1.41
CA HIS A 68 -18.34 -9.77 -2.74
C HIS A 68 -17.46 -10.31 -3.85
N VAL A 69 -16.16 -9.95 -3.87
CA VAL A 69 -15.27 -10.23 -5.01
C VAL A 69 -14.13 -11.20 -4.69
N GLY A 70 -14.03 -11.66 -3.44
CA GLY A 70 -12.90 -12.46 -2.96
C GLY A 70 -11.73 -11.61 -2.47
N LEU A 71 -10.94 -12.15 -1.54
CA LEU A 71 -9.88 -11.43 -0.84
C LEU A 71 -8.81 -10.85 -1.77
N GLY A 72 -8.31 -11.66 -2.71
CA GLY A 72 -7.25 -11.23 -3.63
C GLY A 72 -7.70 -10.08 -4.53
N VAL A 73 -8.92 -10.17 -5.08
CA VAL A 73 -9.50 -9.13 -5.95
C VAL A 73 -9.78 -7.86 -5.16
N ALA A 74 -10.39 -7.98 -3.97
CA ALA A 74 -10.67 -6.83 -3.12
C ALA A 74 -9.40 -6.06 -2.75
N LEU A 75 -8.31 -6.75 -2.41
CA LEU A 75 -7.03 -6.09 -2.11
C LEU A 75 -6.41 -5.43 -3.35
N ALA A 76 -6.48 -6.09 -4.52
CA ALA A 76 -6.00 -5.52 -5.76
C ALA A 76 -6.76 -4.25 -6.15
N LEU A 77 -8.10 -4.25 -6.03
CA LEU A 77 -8.94 -3.07 -6.25
C LEU A 77 -8.57 -1.94 -5.29
N THR A 78 -8.49 -2.23 -3.99
CA THR A 78 -8.11 -1.22 -2.98
C THR A 78 -6.74 -0.60 -3.24
N VAL A 79 -5.74 -1.40 -3.63
CA VAL A 79 -4.40 -0.89 -3.95
C VAL A 79 -4.40 -0.04 -5.21
N LEU A 80 -5.17 -0.43 -6.23
CA LEU A 80 -5.35 0.37 -7.44
C LEU A 80 -6.05 1.71 -7.13
N ASP A 81 -7.09 1.69 -6.31
CA ASP A 81 -7.83 2.88 -5.90
C ASP A 81 -6.97 3.82 -5.03
N GLU A 82 -6.13 3.27 -4.15
CA GLU A 82 -5.10 4.04 -3.42
C GLU A 82 -4.11 4.72 -4.38
N HIS A 83 -3.70 4.02 -5.43
CA HIS A 83 -2.78 4.54 -6.44
C HIS A 83 -3.41 5.66 -7.27
N HIS A 84 -4.66 5.50 -7.70
CA HIS A 84 -5.41 6.53 -8.43
C HIS A 84 -5.61 7.79 -7.58
N SER A 85 -6.22 7.61 -6.40
CA SER A 85 -6.65 8.73 -5.54
C SER A 85 -5.51 9.39 -4.76
N GLY A 86 -4.40 8.69 -4.56
CA GLY A 86 -3.35 9.09 -3.63
C GLY A 86 -3.75 8.99 -2.15
N ALA A 87 -4.94 8.46 -1.84
CA ALA A 87 -5.48 8.31 -0.49
C ALA A 87 -5.03 6.98 0.11
N SER A 88 -3.83 6.96 0.69
CA SER A 88 -3.23 5.75 1.26
C SER A 88 -2.80 5.95 2.71
N LEU A 89 -2.98 4.90 3.52
CA LEU A 89 -2.50 4.84 4.90
C LEU A 89 -0.98 4.95 5.02
N SER A 90 -0.25 4.69 3.93
CA SER A 90 1.18 4.92 3.81
C SER A 90 1.58 6.38 4.05
N ARG A 91 0.65 7.33 3.91
CA ARG A 91 0.93 8.76 4.10
C ARG A 91 0.96 9.21 5.56
N PHE A 92 0.36 8.45 6.48
CA PHE A 92 0.42 8.75 7.91
C PHE A 92 1.82 8.59 8.48
N ASP A 93 2.08 9.27 9.59
CA ASP A 93 3.32 9.10 10.33
C ASP A 93 3.37 7.78 11.11
N ARG A 94 4.50 7.59 11.79
CA ARG A 94 4.76 6.39 12.58
C ARG A 94 3.76 6.22 13.73
N GLU A 95 3.50 7.28 14.49
CA GLU A 95 2.71 7.20 15.72
C GLU A 95 1.26 6.81 15.40
N LEU A 96 0.68 7.41 14.36
CA LEU A 96 -0.64 7.04 13.88
C LEU A 96 -0.69 5.60 13.35
N ARG A 97 0.35 5.14 12.65
CA ARG A 97 0.43 3.75 12.20
C ARG A 97 0.56 2.75 13.35
N GLU A 98 1.25 3.10 14.44
CA GLU A 98 1.33 2.26 15.64
C GLU A 98 -0.06 2.11 16.27
N GLN A 99 -0.84 3.19 16.36
CA GLN A 99 -2.23 3.14 16.83
C GLN A 99 -3.11 2.24 15.94
N MET A 100 -3.03 2.40 14.61
CA MET A 100 -3.76 1.52 13.68
C MET A 100 -3.34 0.05 13.83
N ASN A 101 -2.06 -0.22 14.10
CA ASN A 101 -1.55 -1.58 14.29
C ASN A 101 -2.14 -2.25 15.53
N GLU A 102 -2.30 -1.51 16.64
CA GLU A 102 -2.97 -1.99 17.86
C GLU A 102 -4.43 -2.36 17.61
N VAL A 103 -5.14 -1.49 16.88
CA VAL A 103 -6.54 -1.73 16.47
C VAL A 103 -6.63 -2.95 15.56
N GLY A 104 -5.80 -3.02 14.52
CA GLY A 104 -5.77 -4.15 13.59
C GLY A 104 -5.47 -5.47 14.31
N THR A 105 -4.50 -5.47 15.23
CA THR A 105 -4.16 -6.65 16.05
C THR A 105 -5.36 -7.09 16.87
N THR A 106 -6.10 -6.14 17.44
CA THR A 106 -7.33 -6.41 18.19
C THR A 106 -8.42 -7.00 17.30
N LEU A 107 -8.61 -6.47 16.10
CA LEU A 107 -9.56 -6.98 15.10
C LEU A 107 -9.25 -8.42 14.71
N THR A 108 -7.98 -8.81 14.57
CA THR A 108 -7.60 -10.20 14.27
C THR A 108 -8.08 -11.22 15.31
N LYS A 109 -8.39 -10.78 16.54
CA LYS A 109 -8.86 -11.63 17.64
C LYS A 109 -10.37 -11.56 17.85
N ARG A 110 -11.02 -10.48 17.41
CA ARG A 110 -12.45 -10.21 17.68
C ARG A 110 -13.40 -10.77 16.63
N HIS A 111 -12.94 -10.96 15.39
CA HIS A 111 -13.83 -11.39 14.32
C HIS A 111 -14.19 -12.88 14.41
N GLY A 112 -15.48 -13.18 14.24
CA GLY A 112 -15.99 -14.56 14.14
C GLY A 112 -15.81 -15.20 12.77
N SER A 113 -15.53 -14.42 11.71
CA SER A 113 -15.35 -14.96 10.36
C SER A 113 -13.87 -15.12 10.00
N ARG A 114 -13.57 -16.20 9.27
CA ARG A 114 -12.23 -16.48 8.75
C ARG A 114 -11.75 -15.37 7.82
N LEU A 115 -12.62 -14.90 6.93
CA LEU A 115 -12.30 -13.82 5.97
C LEU A 115 -11.92 -12.53 6.69
N ALA A 116 -12.71 -12.11 7.69
CA ALA A 116 -12.42 -10.91 8.46
C ALA A 116 -11.09 -11.03 9.23
N THR A 117 -10.81 -12.21 9.79
CA THR A 117 -9.52 -12.48 10.42
C THR A 117 -8.36 -12.37 9.42
N MET A 118 -8.53 -12.86 8.19
CA MET A 118 -7.50 -12.78 7.13
C MET A 118 -7.27 -11.33 6.68
N VAL A 119 -8.33 -10.57 6.41
CA VAL A 119 -8.23 -9.14 6.03
C VAL A 119 -7.52 -8.35 7.13
N ALA A 120 -7.96 -8.48 8.39
CA ALA A 120 -7.33 -7.77 9.50
C ALA A 120 -5.86 -8.14 9.67
N LYS A 121 -5.50 -9.43 9.52
CA LYS A 121 -4.10 -9.86 9.54
C LYS A 121 -3.28 -9.25 8.40
N ILE A 122 -3.81 -9.20 7.19
CA ILE A 122 -3.11 -8.62 6.03
C ILE A 122 -2.88 -7.13 6.25
N GLU A 123 -3.88 -6.37 6.68
CA GLU A 123 -3.72 -4.93 6.90
C GLU A 123 -2.72 -4.62 8.02
N VAL A 124 -2.69 -5.43 9.09
CA VAL A 124 -1.63 -5.38 10.11
C VAL A 124 -0.24 -5.59 9.49
N GLN A 125 -0.07 -6.62 8.66
CA GLN A 125 1.23 -6.86 8.02
C GLN A 125 1.61 -5.76 7.02
N ARG A 126 0.64 -5.16 6.33
CA ARG A 126 0.88 -3.99 5.46
C ARG A 126 1.35 -2.79 6.27
N LEU A 127 0.83 -2.55 7.47
CA LEU A 127 1.36 -1.52 8.38
C LEU A 127 2.82 -1.81 8.78
N VAL A 128 3.17 -3.07 9.06
CA VAL A 128 4.56 -3.49 9.32
C VAL A 128 5.45 -3.25 8.12
N TRP A 129 4.99 -3.60 6.90
CA TRP A 129 5.71 -3.29 5.67
C TRP A 129 5.96 -1.79 5.56
N ARG A 130 4.92 -0.97 5.74
CA ARG A 130 5.03 0.48 5.61
C ARG A 130 6.05 1.06 6.59
N HIS A 131 5.98 0.64 7.86
CA HIS A 131 6.90 1.08 8.90
C HIS A 131 8.35 0.66 8.60
N SER A 132 8.56 -0.60 8.23
CA SER A 132 9.90 -1.11 7.91
C SER A 132 10.49 -0.43 6.68
N HIS A 133 9.68 -0.18 5.65
CA HIS A 133 10.12 0.52 4.45
C HIS A 133 10.46 1.97 4.74
N GLU A 134 9.62 2.69 5.50
CA GLU A 134 9.92 4.05 5.98
C GLU A 134 11.26 4.12 6.71
N PHE A 135 11.49 3.19 7.63
CA PHE A 135 12.73 3.18 8.42
C PHE A 135 13.97 2.93 7.54
N MET A 136 13.87 1.97 6.61
CA MET A 136 14.93 1.75 5.63
C MET A 136 15.14 2.98 4.74
N SER A 137 14.07 3.71 4.38
CA SER A 137 14.16 4.97 3.62
C SER A 137 14.92 6.02 4.41
N TRP A 138 14.54 6.22 5.67
CA TRP A 138 15.19 7.18 6.57
C TRP A 138 16.68 6.89 6.74
N LEU A 139 17.06 5.62 6.92
CA LEU A 139 18.47 5.22 6.97
C LEU A 139 19.21 5.45 5.65
N ALA A 140 18.54 5.24 4.51
CA ALA A 140 19.13 5.48 3.20
C ALA A 140 19.32 6.97 2.90
N PHE A 141 18.35 7.83 3.26
CA PHE A 141 18.43 9.28 3.06
C PHE A 141 19.42 9.99 3.99
N ARG A 142 19.80 9.37 5.12
CA ARG A 142 20.87 9.87 6.01
C ARG A 142 22.24 9.26 5.69
N ARG A 143 22.45 8.80 4.44
CA ARG A 143 23.71 8.17 4.03
C ARG A 143 24.94 9.07 4.16
N GLY A 144 24.76 10.38 4.07
CA GLY A 144 25.81 11.39 4.23
C GLY A 144 25.83 12.09 5.60
N ASP A 145 24.94 11.75 6.54
CA ASP A 145 24.90 12.39 7.85
C ASP A 145 25.99 11.80 8.76
N GLU A 146 26.98 12.62 9.13
CA GLU A 146 28.11 12.21 9.98
C GLU A 146 27.67 11.70 11.37
N ARG A 147 26.47 12.08 11.85
CA ARG A 147 25.87 11.53 13.08
C ARG A 147 25.47 10.06 12.94
N TYR A 148 25.39 9.56 11.71
CA TYR A 148 24.88 8.24 11.36
C TYR A 148 25.84 7.52 10.39
N PRO A 149 27.09 7.25 10.81
CA PRO A 149 28.12 6.71 9.92
C PRO A 149 27.74 5.33 9.37
N ALA A 150 28.34 4.99 8.22
CA ALA A 150 28.03 3.75 7.50
C ALA A 150 28.34 2.47 8.29
N ALA A 151 29.35 2.53 9.18
CA ALA A 151 29.83 1.40 9.95
C ALA A 151 28.75 0.78 10.86
N ASP A 152 27.93 1.60 11.52
CA ASP A 152 26.91 1.12 12.48
C ASP A 152 25.50 0.96 11.87
N ARG A 153 25.37 1.05 10.53
CA ARG A 153 24.05 0.88 9.88
C ARG A 153 23.48 -0.52 10.07
N LEU A 154 24.33 -1.54 9.98
CA LEU A 154 23.91 -2.94 10.17
C LEU A 154 23.46 -3.15 11.62
N GLU A 155 24.28 -2.72 12.58
CA GLU A 155 23.96 -2.79 14.01
C GLU A 155 22.64 -2.05 14.33
N ARG A 156 22.38 -0.91 13.70
CA ARG A 156 21.09 -0.20 13.85
C ARG A 156 19.94 -0.99 13.24
N LEU A 157 20.06 -1.48 12.01
CA LEU A 157 19.03 -2.32 11.38
C LEU A 157 18.67 -3.53 12.25
N ASP A 158 19.67 -4.14 12.87
CA ASP A 158 19.54 -5.26 13.80
C ASP A 158 18.90 -4.84 15.13
N ALA A 159 19.33 -3.72 15.72
CA ALA A 159 18.79 -3.18 16.96
C ALA A 159 17.31 -2.80 16.83
N PHE A 160 16.90 -2.29 15.67
CA PHE A 160 15.50 -2.03 15.37
C PHE A 160 14.78 -3.31 14.89
N GLY A 161 15.45 -4.42 14.61
CA GLY A 161 14.81 -5.67 14.18
C GLY A 161 13.96 -5.50 12.92
N VAL A 162 14.38 -4.64 11.98
CA VAL A 162 13.58 -4.28 10.80
C VAL A 162 13.50 -5.46 9.83
N GLN A 163 14.64 -6.11 9.59
CA GLN A 163 14.75 -7.27 8.72
C GLN A 163 13.89 -8.46 9.19
N PRO A 164 13.99 -8.95 10.44
CA PRO A 164 13.16 -10.07 10.90
C PRO A 164 11.66 -9.74 10.85
N ARG A 165 11.25 -8.53 11.26
CA ARG A 165 9.84 -8.10 11.20
C ARG A 165 9.30 -8.07 9.77
N LEU A 166 10.10 -7.56 8.82
CA LEU A 166 9.71 -7.50 7.41
C LEU A 166 9.60 -8.90 6.79
N LEU A 167 10.55 -9.80 7.10
CA LEU A 167 10.53 -11.18 6.60
C LEU A 167 9.33 -11.97 7.15
N GLU A 168 9.01 -11.82 8.43
CA GLU A 168 7.83 -12.42 9.05
C GLU A 168 6.55 -11.91 8.38
N ALA A 169 6.41 -10.59 8.26
CA ALA A 169 5.25 -9.97 7.63
C ALA A 169 5.05 -10.44 6.18
N ARG A 170 6.13 -10.50 5.40
CA ARG A 170 6.09 -11.05 4.03
C ARG A 170 5.63 -12.50 4.01
N SER A 171 6.20 -13.34 4.87
CA SER A 171 5.87 -14.77 4.92
C SER A 171 4.38 -14.98 5.21
N VAL A 172 3.83 -14.19 6.14
CA VAL A 172 2.41 -14.23 6.51
C VAL A 172 1.52 -13.85 5.33
N VAL A 173 1.80 -12.73 4.64
CA VAL A 173 0.96 -12.30 3.51
C VAL A 173 1.13 -13.21 2.28
N MET A 174 2.35 -13.66 1.98
CA MET A 174 2.62 -14.61 0.89
C MET A 174 1.91 -15.94 1.09
N ALA A 175 1.80 -16.42 2.33
CA ALA A 175 1.03 -17.63 2.63
C ALA A 175 -0.47 -17.45 2.36
N MET A 176 -1.00 -16.23 2.48
CA MET A 176 -2.43 -15.94 2.24
C MET A 176 -2.71 -15.60 0.77
N LEU A 177 -1.88 -14.80 0.13
CA LEU A 177 -2.15 -14.19 -1.19
C LEU A 177 -1.25 -14.71 -2.32
N GLY A 178 -0.26 -15.54 -2.01
CA GLY A 178 0.76 -15.96 -2.96
C GLY A 178 1.84 -14.90 -3.17
N VAL A 179 2.96 -15.32 -3.73
CA VAL A 179 4.18 -14.50 -3.85
C VAL A 179 3.96 -13.28 -4.76
N ARG A 180 3.29 -13.47 -5.90
CA ARG A 180 3.15 -12.41 -6.91
C ARG A 180 2.28 -11.26 -6.43
N LEU A 181 1.09 -11.55 -5.89
CA LEU A 181 0.18 -10.51 -5.41
C LEU A 181 0.79 -9.79 -4.20
N SER A 182 1.41 -10.53 -3.29
CA SER A 182 2.11 -9.93 -2.15
C SER A 182 3.21 -8.96 -2.58
N ALA A 183 4.01 -9.35 -3.59
CA ALA A 183 5.07 -8.49 -4.12
C ALA A 183 4.53 -7.23 -4.81
N ALA A 184 3.40 -7.34 -5.53
CA ALA A 184 2.75 -6.20 -6.18
C ALA A 184 2.18 -5.21 -5.15
N ILE A 185 1.47 -5.70 -4.14
CA ILE A 185 0.91 -4.88 -3.05
C ILE A 185 2.03 -4.20 -2.26
N GLU A 186 3.07 -4.94 -1.86
CA GLU A 186 4.21 -4.37 -1.13
C GLU A 186 4.94 -3.31 -1.97
N GLY A 187 5.08 -3.55 -3.28
CA GLY A 187 5.61 -2.56 -4.23
C GLY A 187 4.78 -1.28 -4.26
N ALA A 188 3.46 -1.40 -4.34
CA ALA A 188 2.56 -0.24 -4.31
C ALA A 188 2.62 0.52 -2.97
N ASP A 189 2.67 -0.18 -1.82
CA ASP A 189 2.82 0.46 -0.51
C ASP A 189 4.14 1.27 -0.44
N ARG A 190 5.24 0.74 -1.01
CA ARG A 190 6.52 1.47 -1.11
C ARG A 190 6.44 2.67 -2.03
N PHE A 191 5.77 2.54 -3.18
CA PHE A 191 5.53 3.65 -4.10
C PHE A 191 4.83 4.80 -3.37
N MET A 192 3.75 4.50 -2.63
CA MET A 192 2.99 5.48 -1.88
C MET A 192 3.80 6.14 -0.76
N LEU A 193 4.68 5.38 -0.10
CA LEU A 193 5.63 5.93 0.89
C LEU A 193 6.67 6.85 0.27
N GLY A 194 7.25 6.47 -0.87
CA GLY A 194 8.24 7.28 -1.57
C GLY A 194 7.69 8.65 -1.96
N ASN A 195 6.41 8.73 -2.31
CA ASN A 195 5.74 9.99 -2.66
C ASN A 195 5.41 10.89 -1.46
N ARG A 196 5.54 10.39 -0.21
CA ARG A 196 5.40 11.21 1.00
C ARG A 196 6.61 12.13 1.21
N TRP A 197 7.82 11.64 0.96
CA TRP A 197 9.05 12.45 1.03
C TRP A 197 9.49 12.82 -0.37
N ARG A 198 8.89 13.89 -0.91
CA ARG A 198 9.52 14.55 -2.05
C ARG A 198 10.82 15.16 -1.56
N LEU A 199 11.94 14.51 -1.86
CA LEU A 199 13.26 15.08 -1.61
C LEU A 199 13.37 16.40 -2.36
N SER A 200 14.08 17.37 -1.79
CA SER A 200 14.33 18.63 -2.47
C SER A 200 15.06 18.38 -3.80
N GLU A 201 14.82 19.25 -4.79
CA GLU A 201 15.37 19.14 -6.14
C GLU A 201 16.90 19.35 -6.22
N SER A 202 17.61 19.34 -5.10
CA SER A 202 19.05 19.55 -5.08
C SER A 202 19.78 18.40 -5.80
N PRO A 203 20.92 18.70 -6.46
CA PRO A 203 21.78 17.67 -7.05
C PRO A 203 22.25 16.62 -6.04
N GLU A 204 22.31 16.98 -4.76
CA GLU A 204 22.72 16.11 -3.65
C GLU A 204 21.72 14.99 -3.38
N HIS A 205 20.44 15.20 -3.66
CA HIS A 205 19.38 14.21 -3.48
C HIS A 205 18.97 13.50 -4.77
N ALA A 206 19.67 13.78 -5.87
CA ALA A 206 19.38 13.22 -7.18
C ALA A 206 19.40 11.69 -7.11
N LEU A 207 20.49 11.09 -6.61
CA LEU A 207 20.63 9.64 -6.51
C LEU A 207 19.55 9.00 -5.62
N GLU A 208 19.24 9.60 -4.48
CA GLU A 208 18.23 9.10 -3.54
C GLU A 208 16.80 9.19 -4.09
N ARG A 209 16.50 10.19 -4.95
CA ARG A 209 15.28 10.22 -5.78
C ARG A 209 15.25 9.08 -6.80
N TYR A 210 16.42 8.70 -7.34
CA TYR A 210 16.54 7.69 -8.41
C TYR A 210 16.65 6.23 -7.93
N VAL A 211 17.21 5.97 -6.75
CA VAL A 211 17.64 4.64 -6.31
C VAL A 211 16.60 3.92 -5.44
N TRP A 212 15.75 4.66 -4.72
CA TRP A 212 14.79 4.09 -3.76
C TRP A 212 13.83 3.03 -4.36
N PRO A 213 13.28 3.22 -5.57
CA PRO A 213 12.42 2.21 -6.17
C PRO A 213 13.16 1.06 -6.88
N ILE A 214 14.48 1.15 -7.08
CA ILE A 214 15.28 0.12 -7.80
C ILE A 214 15.79 -0.96 -6.84
N LEU A 215 16.04 -0.62 -5.58
CA LEU A 215 16.69 -1.54 -4.65
C LEU A 215 15.68 -2.51 -4.03
N SER A 216 15.38 -3.60 -4.75
CA SER A 216 15.42 -4.99 -4.26
C SER A 216 14.63 -5.95 -5.16
N TYR A 217 15.30 -6.73 -6.01
CA TYR A 217 14.77 -7.95 -6.67
C TYR A 217 13.33 -7.87 -7.20
N LEU A 218 12.96 -6.74 -7.81
CA LEU A 218 11.60 -6.53 -8.28
C LEU A 218 11.41 -7.22 -9.64
N PRO A 219 10.32 -8.00 -9.84
CA PRO A 219 9.97 -8.57 -11.14
C PRO A 219 9.87 -7.48 -12.23
N ALA A 220 10.14 -7.84 -13.48
CA ALA A 220 10.14 -6.89 -14.62
C ALA A 220 8.89 -5.98 -14.70
N PRO A 221 7.65 -6.43 -14.39
CA PRO A 221 6.49 -5.56 -14.34
C PRO A 221 6.62 -4.44 -13.30
N THR A 222 7.13 -4.75 -12.10
CA THR A 222 7.37 -3.73 -11.06
C THR A 222 8.42 -2.71 -11.52
N VAL A 223 9.49 -3.17 -12.18
CA VAL A 223 10.53 -2.27 -12.72
C VAL A 223 9.94 -1.31 -13.77
N ARG A 224 8.95 -1.75 -14.56
CA ARG A 224 8.27 -0.90 -15.55
C ARG A 224 7.38 0.16 -14.90
N ILE A 225 6.64 -0.20 -13.86
CA ILE A 225 5.82 0.75 -13.08
C ILE A 225 6.72 1.81 -12.46
N GLU A 226 7.83 1.40 -11.85
CA GLU A 226 8.78 2.35 -11.25
C GLU A 226 9.48 3.25 -12.27
N ARG A 227 9.76 2.74 -13.47
CA ARG A 227 10.23 3.61 -14.55
C ARG A 227 9.16 4.63 -14.98
N ALA A 228 7.90 4.20 -15.12
CA ALA A 228 6.80 5.09 -15.49
C ALA A 228 6.56 6.17 -14.41
N ARG A 229 6.77 5.81 -13.13
CA ARG A 229 6.85 6.78 -12.04
C ARG A 229 7.89 7.85 -12.28
N TRP A 230 9.12 7.49 -12.63
CA TRP A 230 10.15 8.49 -12.86
C TRP A 230 9.80 9.45 -13.99
N GLU A 231 9.15 8.94 -15.04
CA GLU A 231 8.66 9.77 -16.13
C GLU A 231 7.57 10.74 -15.64
N TYR A 232 6.64 10.28 -14.79
CA TYR A 232 5.65 11.13 -14.13
C TYR A 232 6.29 12.19 -13.23
N ASP A 233 7.16 11.80 -12.31
CA ASP A 233 7.81 12.69 -11.34
C ASP A 233 8.64 13.77 -12.06
N THR A 234 9.39 13.40 -13.10
CA THR A 234 10.18 14.33 -13.92
C THR A 234 9.28 15.34 -14.64
N LYS A 235 8.13 14.90 -15.14
CA LYS A 235 7.18 15.78 -15.85
C LYS A 235 6.47 16.72 -14.88
N ALA A 236 6.06 16.23 -13.71
CA ALA A 236 5.47 17.05 -12.65
C ALA A 236 6.44 18.14 -12.16
N GLU A 237 7.70 17.79 -11.88
CA GLU A 237 8.75 18.74 -11.51
C GLU A 237 9.07 19.72 -12.66
N GLY A 238 8.95 19.26 -13.90
CA GLY A 238 9.08 20.08 -15.11
C GLY A 238 7.92 21.06 -15.35
N GLY A 239 6.93 21.13 -14.45
CA GLY A 239 5.79 22.04 -14.55
C GLY A 239 4.62 21.52 -15.39
N LEU A 240 4.56 20.22 -15.67
CA LEU A 240 3.39 19.59 -16.27
C LEU A 240 2.25 19.55 -15.25
N GLU A 241 1.09 20.10 -15.60
CA GLU A 241 -0.07 20.21 -14.70
C GLU A 241 -1.38 19.83 -15.41
N GLY A 242 -2.46 19.66 -14.63
CA GLY A 242 -3.80 19.40 -15.15
C GLY A 242 -3.93 18.05 -15.87
N ASP A 243 -4.69 18.04 -16.96
CA ASP A 243 -5.06 16.82 -17.69
C ASP A 243 -3.86 16.03 -18.21
N GLU A 244 -2.76 16.71 -18.54
CA GLU A 244 -1.54 16.07 -19.04
C GLU A 244 -0.81 15.31 -17.93
N LEU A 245 -0.81 15.83 -16.70
CA LEU A 245 -0.23 15.14 -15.56
C LEU A 245 -1.11 13.94 -15.14
N GLU A 246 -2.43 14.09 -15.19
CA GLU A 246 -3.36 12.99 -14.91
C GLU A 246 -3.26 11.86 -15.93
N ALA A 247 -2.97 12.16 -17.20
CA ALA A 247 -2.69 11.14 -18.21
C ALA A 247 -1.44 10.31 -17.88
N GLU A 248 -0.39 10.93 -17.35
CA GLU A 248 0.81 10.22 -16.89
C GLU A 248 0.53 9.35 -15.65
N ARG A 249 -0.36 9.81 -14.76
CA ARG A 249 -0.84 8.99 -13.63
C ARG A 249 -1.63 7.78 -14.12
N ALA A 250 -2.54 7.96 -15.08
CA ALA A 250 -3.32 6.87 -15.67
C ALA A 250 -2.43 5.82 -16.36
N LYS A 251 -1.32 6.25 -17.00
CA LYS A 251 -0.33 5.33 -17.59
C LYS A 251 0.32 4.42 -16.54
N MET A 252 0.72 4.97 -15.39
CA MET A 252 1.26 4.17 -14.28
C MET A 252 0.22 3.18 -13.75
N ALA A 253 -1.01 3.66 -13.58
CA ALA A 253 -2.10 2.82 -13.10
C ALA A 253 -2.40 1.64 -14.04
N GLY A 254 -2.36 1.83 -15.36
CA GLY A 254 -2.53 0.73 -16.32
C GLY A 254 -1.40 -0.33 -16.24
N LEU A 255 -0.16 0.09 -15.93
CA LEU A 255 0.94 -0.86 -15.69
C LEU A 255 0.73 -1.64 -14.38
N LEU A 256 0.24 -0.97 -13.34
CA LEU A 256 -0.13 -1.61 -12.07
C LEU A 256 -1.30 -2.58 -12.25
N GLU A 257 -2.34 -2.20 -12.99
CA GLU A 257 -3.47 -3.07 -13.34
C GLU A 257 -2.99 -4.36 -14.00
N ALA A 258 -2.11 -4.25 -15.01
CA ALA A 258 -1.57 -5.41 -15.70
C ALA A 258 -0.78 -6.33 -14.75
N GLN A 259 0.04 -5.75 -13.87
CA GLN A 259 0.79 -6.52 -12.88
C GLN A 259 -0.13 -7.24 -11.87
N LEU A 260 -1.14 -6.54 -11.36
CA LEU A 260 -2.11 -7.10 -10.44
C LEU A 260 -2.90 -8.23 -11.11
N ALA A 261 -3.36 -8.03 -12.35
CA ALA A 261 -4.07 -9.05 -13.12
C ALA A 261 -3.24 -10.32 -13.31
N ASP A 262 -1.96 -10.20 -13.68
CA ASP A 262 -1.06 -11.35 -13.84
C ASP A 262 -0.72 -12.04 -12.51
N ALA A 263 -0.78 -11.30 -11.39
CA ALA A 263 -0.57 -11.85 -10.05
C ALA A 263 -1.77 -12.64 -9.53
N LEU A 264 -2.98 -12.35 -10.03
CA LEU A 264 -4.21 -13.04 -9.63
C LEU A 264 -4.37 -14.44 -10.23
N ASP A 265 -3.60 -14.79 -11.29
CA ASP A 265 -3.66 -16.10 -11.96
C ASP A 265 -3.13 -17.26 -11.10
N GLU A 266 -2.36 -16.97 -10.05
CA GLU A 266 -1.70 -17.98 -9.19
C GLU A 266 -2.10 -17.85 -7.71
N LEU A 267 -3.31 -17.34 -7.42
CA LEU A 267 -3.78 -17.19 -6.05
C LEU A 267 -3.88 -18.56 -5.32
N PRO A 268 -3.44 -18.65 -4.06
CA PRO A 268 -3.74 -19.80 -3.21
C PRO A 268 -5.25 -19.97 -3.02
N GLU A 269 -5.71 -21.21 -2.83
CA GLU A 269 -7.14 -21.54 -2.63
C GLU A 269 -7.78 -20.75 -1.48
N ALA A 270 -7.00 -20.47 -0.43
CA ALA A 270 -7.44 -19.65 0.70
C ALA A 270 -7.77 -18.19 0.32
N ALA A 271 -7.15 -17.63 -0.71
CA ALA A 271 -7.45 -16.28 -1.24
C ALA A 271 -8.61 -16.26 -2.24
N LEU A 272 -9.00 -17.42 -2.78
CA LEU A 272 -10.16 -17.59 -3.66
C LEU A 272 -11.47 -17.73 -2.87
N ALA A 273 -11.39 -18.13 -1.60
CA ALA A 273 -12.55 -18.36 -0.76
C ALA A 273 -13.19 -17.04 -0.25
N GLY A 274 -14.08 -16.47 -1.06
CA GLY A 274 -15.25 -15.72 -0.59
C GLY A 274 -16.44 -16.69 -0.52
N SER A 275 -17.30 -16.56 0.50
CA SER A 275 -18.52 -17.38 0.59
C SER A 275 -19.38 -17.13 -0.65
N PHE A 276 -19.75 -18.19 -1.38
CA PHE A 276 -20.86 -18.15 -2.33
C PHE A 276 -22.18 -17.87 -1.60
#